data_AF-A0A9D0IEV9-F1
#
_entry.id   AF-A0A9D0IEV9-F1
#
_cell.length_a   1.000
_cell.length_b   1.000
_cell.length_c   1.000
_cell.angle_alpha   90.00
_cell.angle_beta   90.00
_cell.angle_gamma   90.00
#
_symmetry.space_group_name_H-M   'P 1'
#
loop_
_entity.id
_entity.type
_entity.pdbx_description
1 polymer ?
#
loop_
_entity_poly.entity_id
_entity_poly.type
_entity_poly.pdbx_seq_one_letter_code
_entity_poly.pdbx_strand_id
1 'polypeptide(L)'
;MSPGTFEEQIHRLLELKSQKNFREALAVGEDALRIQPGHPVAVALVAGLRGRTGNPQAGLELISPFLSDRPLPVPMALAYGRICLSLQRGQDAIPVLEQTLADLPAQQEQGRYGIHFCLGDLYDAVGQYDTAFANYKKANRKKSV
;
A
#
# COMPACT_ATOMS: atom_id res chain seq x y z
N MET A 1 26.64 -15.48 6.08
CA MET A 1 25.40 -16.21 5.75
C MET A 1 24.88 -15.60 4.47
N SER A 2 24.64 -16.38 3.41
CA SER A 2 23.96 -15.85 2.22
C SER A 2 22.61 -15.30 2.65
N PRO A 3 22.18 -14.12 2.15
CA PRO A 3 20.79 -13.72 2.29
C PRO A 3 19.92 -14.88 1.79
N GLY A 4 18.90 -15.25 2.57
CA GLY A 4 17.93 -16.28 2.18
C GLY A 4 17.28 -15.96 0.84
N THR A 5 16.57 -16.93 0.26
CA THR A 5 15.89 -16.75 -1.03
C THR A 5 14.92 -15.57 -1.00
N PHE A 6 14.56 -15.02 -2.16
CA PHE A 6 13.61 -13.89 -2.21
C PHE A 6 12.31 -14.20 -1.46
N GLU A 7 11.78 -15.42 -1.61
CA GLU A 7 10.57 -15.89 -0.92
C GLU A 7 10.75 -15.93 0.60
N GLU A 8 11.88 -16.45 1.09
CA GLU A 8 12.22 -16.44 2.52
C GLU A 8 12.28 -15.01 3.08
N GLN A 9 12.87 -14.07 2.31
CA GLN A 9 12.93 -12.67 2.71
C GLN A 9 11.54 -12.05 2.79
N ILE A 10 10.65 -12.34 1.84
CA ILE A 10 9.27 -11.84 1.86
C ILE A 10 8.48 -12.42 3.05
N HIS A 11 8.60 -13.72 3.33
CA HIS A 11 7.94 -14.33 4.49
C HIS A 11 8.42 -13.70 5.80
N ARG A 12 9.74 -13.59 5.99
CA ARG A 12 10.32 -12.95 7.18
C ARG A 12 9.92 -11.49 7.31
N LEU A 13 9.88 -10.75 6.20
CA LEU A 13 9.44 -9.35 6.16
C LEU A 13 8.01 -9.19 6.69
N LEU A 14 7.10 -10.06 6.24
CA LEU A 14 5.71 -10.06 6.68
C LEU A 14 5.56 -10.40 8.16
N GLU A 15 6.32 -11.39 8.65
CA GLU A 15 6.35 -11.77 10.06
C GLU A 15 6.82 -10.62 10.95
N LEU A 16 7.99 -10.03 10.65
CA LEU A 16 8.55 -8.91 11.39
C LEU A 16 7.63 -7.69 11.39
N LYS A 17 6.99 -7.40 10.25
CA LYS A 17 5.98 -6.35 10.14
C LYS A 17 4.77 -6.63 11.04
N SER A 18 4.33 -7.89 11.15
CA SER A 18 3.20 -8.26 12.03
C SER A 18 3.54 -8.10 13.52
N GLN A 19 4.79 -8.38 13.88
CA GLN A 19 5.35 -8.16 15.22
C GLN A 19 5.68 -6.69 15.53
N LYS A 20 5.42 -5.77 14.57
CA LYS A 20 5.77 -4.34 14.65
C LYS A 20 7.27 -4.07 14.79
N ASN A 21 8.13 -5.03 14.48
CA ASN A 21 9.58 -4.85 14.42
C ASN A 21 9.97 -4.18 13.09
N PHE A 22 9.55 -2.91 12.92
CA PHE A 22 9.63 -2.22 11.65
C PHE A 22 11.07 -1.97 11.18
N ARG A 23 12.02 -1.82 12.11
CA ARG A 23 13.43 -1.62 11.78
C ARG A 23 14.03 -2.84 11.11
N GLU A 24 13.84 -4.02 11.69
CA GLU A 24 14.34 -5.27 11.11
C GLU A 24 13.56 -5.64 9.85
N ALA A 25 12.24 -5.41 9.85
CA ALA A 25 11.41 -5.58 8.66
C ALA A 25 11.97 -4.76 7.48
N LEU A 26 12.33 -3.49 7.69
CA LEU A 26 12.92 -2.66 6.63
C LEU A 26 14.23 -3.24 6.09
N ALA A 27 15.14 -3.69 6.97
CA ALA A 27 16.41 -4.27 6.53
C ALA A 27 16.20 -5.52 5.65
N VAL A 28 15.32 -6.42 6.08
CA VAL A 28 14.93 -7.64 5.34
C VAL A 28 14.25 -7.28 4.01
N GLY A 29 13.40 -6.25 4.00
CA GLY A 29 12.75 -5.78 2.77
C GLY A 29 13.73 -5.15 1.79
N GLU A 30 14.76 -4.45 2.26
CA GLU A 30 15.84 -3.92 1.43
C GLU A 30 16.73 -5.04 0.86
N ASP A 31 16.96 -6.12 1.60
CA ASP A 31 17.57 -7.34 1.07
C ASP A 31 16.71 -7.93 -0.07
N ALA A 32 15.39 -8.05 0.14
CA ALA A 32 14.47 -8.56 -0.88
C ALA A 32 14.49 -7.71 -2.16
N LEU A 33 14.49 -6.38 -2.03
CA LEU A 33 14.59 -5.46 -3.17
C LEU A 33 15.95 -5.52 -3.87
N ARG A 34 17.05 -5.87 -3.18
CA ARG A 34 18.34 -6.11 -3.85
C ARG A 34 18.30 -7.36 -4.72
N ILE A 35 17.50 -8.37 -4.37
CA ILE A 35 17.33 -9.58 -5.18
C ILE A 35 16.35 -9.32 -6.35
N GLN A 36 15.23 -8.65 -6.08
CA GLN A 36 14.23 -8.29 -7.10
C GLN A 36 13.76 -6.83 -6.94
N PRO A 37 14.42 -5.85 -7.59
CA PRO A 37 14.19 -4.42 -7.37
C PRO A 37 12.78 -3.90 -7.68
N GLY A 38 12.07 -4.56 -8.60
CA GLY A 38 10.73 -4.16 -9.02
C GLY A 38 9.61 -5.08 -8.54
N HIS A 39 9.88 -6.03 -7.64
CA HIS A 39 8.86 -6.98 -7.23
C HIS A 39 7.71 -6.26 -6.48
N PRO A 40 6.45 -6.31 -6.97
CA PRO A 40 5.38 -5.47 -6.44
C PRO A 40 5.15 -5.58 -4.93
N VAL A 41 5.23 -6.81 -4.39
CA VAL A 41 5.04 -7.05 -2.95
C VAL A 41 6.17 -6.43 -2.13
N ALA A 42 7.42 -6.53 -2.60
CA ALA A 42 8.57 -5.98 -1.88
C ALA A 42 8.50 -4.45 -1.87
N VAL A 43 8.23 -3.85 -3.04
CA VAL A 43 8.08 -2.40 -3.19
C VAL A 43 6.96 -1.88 -2.29
N ALA A 44 5.77 -2.50 -2.33
CA ALA A 44 4.64 -2.10 -1.49
C ALA A 44 4.95 -2.18 0.01
N LEU A 45 5.56 -3.28 0.46
CA LEU A 45 5.87 -3.49 1.87
C LEU A 45 6.93 -2.51 2.37
N VAL A 46 8.03 -2.33 1.63
CA VAL A 46 9.11 -1.42 2.03
C VAL A 46 8.65 0.04 1.97
N ALA A 47 7.97 0.45 0.89
CA ALA A 47 7.43 1.80 0.78
C ALA A 47 6.45 2.11 1.93
N GLY A 48 5.53 1.17 2.21
CA GLY A 48 4.58 1.31 3.30
C GLY A 48 5.24 1.35 4.69
N LEU A 49 6.31 0.58 4.91
CA LEU A 49 7.10 0.61 6.15
C LEU A 49 7.84 1.95 6.31
N ARG A 50 8.45 2.49 5.25
CA ARG A 50 9.09 3.82 5.25
C ARG A 50 8.08 4.92 5.58
N GLY A 51 6.89 4.84 4.98
CA GLY A 51 5.74 5.70 5.32
C GLY A 51 5.38 5.70 6.81
N ARG A 52 5.37 4.53 7.44
CA ARG A 52 4.99 4.37 8.85
C ARG A 52 6.10 4.71 9.85
N THR A 53 7.37 4.57 9.46
CA THR A 53 8.53 4.72 10.36
C THR A 53 9.13 6.13 10.33
N GLY A 54 8.43 7.10 9.75
CA GLY A 54 8.80 8.52 9.77
C GLY A 54 9.56 9.00 8.55
N ASN A 55 9.70 8.18 7.49
CA ASN A 55 10.25 8.63 6.21
C ASN A 55 9.27 8.38 5.04
N PRO A 56 8.10 9.05 5.04
CA PRO A 56 7.12 8.91 3.97
C PRO A 56 7.63 9.40 2.61
N GLN A 57 8.55 10.37 2.60
CA GLN A 57 9.16 10.85 1.35
C GLN A 57 10.00 9.75 0.67
N ALA A 58 10.83 9.02 1.41
CA ALA A 58 11.58 7.89 0.85
C ALA A 58 10.68 6.70 0.46
N GLY A 59 9.51 6.55 1.09
CA GLY A 59 8.48 5.60 0.65
C GLY A 59 7.87 6.02 -0.68
N LEU A 60 7.57 7.31 -0.84
CA LEU A 60 7.06 7.88 -2.08
C LEU A 60 8.06 7.72 -3.22
N GLU A 61 9.32 8.07 -3.02
CA GLU A 61 10.38 7.95 -4.03
C GLU A 61 10.56 6.51 -4.50
N LEU A 62 10.45 5.54 -3.60
CA LEU A 62 10.55 4.12 -3.93
C LEU A 62 9.39 3.64 -4.81
N ILE A 63 8.15 4.09 -4.55
CA ILE A 63 6.96 3.58 -5.25
C ILE A 63 6.62 4.37 -6.52
N SER A 64 7.03 5.64 -6.60
CA SER A 64 6.70 6.55 -7.71
C SER A 64 6.98 6.00 -9.11
N PRO A 65 8.12 5.31 -9.38
CA PRO A 65 8.43 4.82 -10.72
C PRO A 65 7.41 3.82 -11.27
N PHE A 66 6.68 3.13 -10.40
CA PHE A 66 5.76 2.05 -10.78
C PHE A 66 4.30 2.49 -10.87
N LEU A 67 3.96 3.74 -10.49
CA LEU A 67 2.57 4.20 -10.42
C LEU A 67 1.89 4.33 -11.78
N SER A 68 2.68 4.36 -12.85
CA SER A 68 2.18 4.40 -14.23
C SER A 68 1.88 3.00 -14.80
N ASP A 69 2.33 1.94 -14.13
CA ASP A 69 2.10 0.56 -14.59
C ASP A 69 0.64 0.16 -14.37
N ARG A 70 0.01 -0.38 -15.41
CA ARG A 70 -1.39 -0.81 -15.38
C ARG A 70 -1.55 -2.25 -15.85
N PRO A 71 -2.31 -3.10 -15.12
CA PRO A 71 -2.98 -2.78 -13.85
C PRO A 71 -1.98 -2.60 -12.69
N LEU A 72 -2.18 -1.57 -11.86
CA LEU A 72 -1.34 -1.33 -10.69
C LEU A 72 -1.69 -2.36 -9.61
N PRO A 73 -0.73 -3.13 -9.07
CA PRO A 73 -1.04 -4.10 -8.02
C PRO A 73 -1.67 -3.45 -6.79
N VAL A 74 -2.78 -4.02 -6.30
CA VAL A 74 -3.53 -3.47 -5.15
C VAL A 74 -2.65 -3.14 -3.94
N PRO A 75 -1.68 -3.99 -3.51
CA PRO A 75 -0.81 -3.65 -2.39
C PRO A 75 0.00 -2.36 -2.61
N MET A 76 0.42 -2.08 -3.85
CA MET A 76 1.16 -0.86 -4.19
C MET A 76 0.25 0.37 -4.16
N ALA A 77 -0.96 0.28 -4.72
CA ALA A 77 -1.94 1.36 -4.64
C ALA A 77 -2.27 1.73 -3.18
N LEU A 78 -2.47 0.72 -2.32
CA LEU A 78 -2.74 0.95 -0.89
C LEU A 78 -1.55 1.55 -0.14
N ALA A 79 -0.33 1.09 -0.45
CA ALA A 79 0.88 1.66 0.14
C ALA A 79 1.04 3.13 -0.27
N TYR A 80 0.85 3.45 -1.55
CA TYR A 80 0.89 4.81 -2.07
C TYR A 80 -0.16 5.71 -1.40
N GLY A 81 -1.42 5.27 -1.33
CA GLY A 81 -2.48 6.02 -0.65
C GLY A 81 -2.13 6.33 0.82
N ARG A 82 -1.56 5.36 1.55
CA ARG A 82 -1.16 5.59 2.95
C ARG A 82 0.01 6.55 3.09
N ILE A 83 0.99 6.48 2.18
CA ILE A 83 2.12 7.41 2.14
C ILE A 83 1.61 8.83 1.86
N CYS A 84 0.71 8.99 0.89
CA CYS A 84 0.12 10.28 0.56
C CYS A 84 -0.70 10.88 1.70
N LEU A 85 -1.42 10.07 2.47
CA LEU A 85 -2.07 10.53 3.72
C LEU A 85 -1.05 11.12 4.70
N SER A 86 0.06 10.42 4.94
CA SER A 86 1.14 10.91 5.83
C SER A 86 1.81 12.19 5.31
N LEU A 87 1.81 12.41 4.00
CA LEU A 87 2.35 13.62 3.35
C LEU A 87 1.30 14.72 3.13
N GLN A 88 0.05 14.53 3.54
CA GLN A 88 -1.08 15.42 3.23
C GLN A 88 -1.28 15.64 1.71
N ARG A 89 -0.90 14.65 0.89
CA ARG A 89 -1.02 14.64 -0.57
C ARG A 89 -2.21 13.78 -1.03
N GLY A 90 -3.33 13.88 -0.31
CA GLY A 90 -4.51 13.05 -0.58
C GLY A 90 -5.01 13.18 -2.02
N GLN A 91 -4.97 14.40 -2.56
CA GLN A 91 -5.42 14.73 -3.92
C GLN A 91 -4.66 13.96 -5.02
N ASP A 92 -3.38 13.62 -4.79
CA ASP A 92 -2.57 12.90 -5.76
C ASP A 92 -2.89 11.40 -5.78
N ALA A 93 -3.24 10.85 -4.62
CA ALA A 93 -3.50 9.41 -4.48
C ALA A 93 -4.89 8.97 -4.93
N ILE A 94 -5.91 9.82 -4.75
CA ILE A 94 -7.30 9.53 -5.13
C ILE A 94 -7.40 8.97 -6.56
N PRO A 95 -6.94 9.66 -7.63
CA PRO A 95 -7.10 9.16 -9.00
C PRO A 95 -6.40 7.82 -9.23
N VAL A 96 -5.26 7.58 -8.57
CA VAL A 96 -4.53 6.31 -8.68
C VAL A 96 -5.31 5.16 -8.08
N LEU A 97 -5.92 5.35 -6.91
CA LEU A 97 -6.72 4.33 -6.24
C LEU A 97 -8.05 4.09 -6.96
N GLU A 98 -8.70 5.13 -7.47
CA GLU A 98 -9.93 5.00 -8.26
C GLU A 98 -9.68 4.20 -9.55
N GLN A 99 -8.61 4.51 -10.28
CA GLN A 99 -8.23 3.74 -11.46
C GLN A 99 -7.91 2.29 -11.09
N THR A 100 -7.17 2.07 -10.00
CA THR A 100 -6.87 0.71 -9.52
C THR A 100 -8.15 -0.07 -9.20
N LEU A 101 -9.16 0.57 -8.61
CA LEU A 101 -10.45 -0.05 -8.32
C LEU A 101 -11.25 -0.39 -9.59
N ALA A 102 -11.14 0.45 -10.62
CA ALA A 102 -11.78 0.25 -11.91
C ALA A 102 -11.14 -0.92 -12.69
N ASP A 103 -9.81 -1.02 -12.66
CA ASP A 103 -9.04 -2.09 -13.30
C ASP A 103 -9.19 -3.44 -12.58
N LEU A 104 -9.54 -3.42 -11.30
CA LEU A 104 -9.63 -4.62 -10.47
C LEU A 104 -10.78 -5.53 -10.95
N PRO A 105 -10.58 -6.84 -11.18
CA PRO A 105 -11.67 -7.74 -11.53
C PRO A 105 -12.77 -7.75 -10.45
N ALA A 106 -14.04 -7.87 -10.86
CA ALA A 106 -15.19 -7.85 -9.95
C ALA A 106 -15.12 -8.95 -8.88
N GLN A 107 -14.49 -10.09 -9.18
CA GLN A 107 -14.37 -11.24 -8.29
C GLN A 107 -13.34 -11.01 -7.17
N GLN A 108 -12.44 -10.02 -7.29
CA GLN A 108 -11.40 -9.71 -6.30
C GLN A 108 -11.92 -8.78 -5.19
N GLU A 109 -13.00 -9.21 -4.53
CA GLU A 109 -13.73 -8.48 -3.49
C GLU A 109 -12.83 -8.00 -2.34
N GLN A 110 -11.87 -8.82 -1.90
CA GLN A 110 -10.99 -8.48 -0.79
C GLN A 110 -10.12 -7.25 -1.09
N GLY A 111 -9.62 -7.13 -2.32
CA GLY A 111 -8.84 -5.96 -2.75
C GLY A 111 -9.70 -4.69 -2.80
N ARG A 112 -10.97 -4.84 -3.20
CA ARG A 112 -11.94 -3.72 -3.28
C ARG A 112 -12.20 -3.10 -1.90
N TYR A 113 -12.33 -3.90 -0.84
CA TYR A 113 -12.55 -3.37 0.52
C TYR A 113 -11.38 -2.51 0.98
N GLY A 114 -10.14 -2.97 0.77
CA GLY A 114 -8.95 -2.21 1.11
C GLY A 114 -8.89 -0.88 0.37
N ILE A 115 -9.19 -0.87 -0.93
CA ILE A 115 -9.18 0.35 -1.74
C ILE A 115 -10.28 1.31 -1.29
N HIS A 116 -11.50 0.83 -1.07
CA HIS A 116 -12.58 1.67 -0.55
C HIS A 116 -12.27 2.26 0.82
N PHE A 117 -11.64 1.50 1.73
CA PHE A 117 -11.23 2.05 3.02
C PHE A 117 -10.20 3.17 2.85
N CYS A 118 -9.18 2.94 2.02
CA CYS A 118 -8.14 3.94 1.77
C CYS A 118 -8.68 5.18 1.03
N LEU A 119 -9.61 5.01 0.08
CA LEU A 119 -10.30 6.13 -0.58
C LEU A 119 -11.14 6.92 0.43
N GLY A 120 -11.78 6.24 1.39
CA GLY A 120 -12.46 6.89 2.51
C GLY A 120 -11.52 7.82 3.28
N ASP A 121 -10.37 7.30 3.72
CA ASP A 121 -9.36 8.08 4.45
C ASP A 121 -8.87 9.29 3.61
N LEU A 122 -8.63 9.08 2.31
CA LEU A 122 -8.15 10.13 1.41
C LEU A 122 -9.18 11.23 1.18
N TYR A 123 -10.44 10.85 0.92
CA TYR A 123 -11.53 11.81 0.72
C TYR A 123 -11.82 12.60 1.99
N ASP A 124 -11.73 11.96 3.16
CA ASP A 124 -11.86 12.63 4.45
C ASP A 124 -10.75 13.68 4.64
N ALA A 125 -9.49 13.31 4.34
CA ALA A 125 -8.34 14.20 4.45
C ALA A 125 -8.40 15.43 3.53
N VAL A 126 -9.10 15.34 2.38
CA VAL A 126 -9.31 16.49 1.46
C VAL A 126 -10.67 17.19 1.66
N GLY A 127 -11.41 16.85 2.72
CA GLY A 127 -12.67 17.51 3.09
C GLY A 127 -13.91 17.08 2.29
N GLN A 128 -13.84 16.00 1.53
CA GLN A 128 -14.97 15.44 0.77
C GLN A 128 -15.70 14.36 1.59
N TYR A 129 -16.33 14.78 2.68
CA TYR A 129 -16.89 13.88 3.70
C TYR A 129 -17.98 12.94 3.19
N ASP A 130 -18.88 13.39 2.31
CA ASP A 130 -19.95 12.54 1.76
C ASP A 130 -19.36 11.38 0.93
N THR A 131 -18.38 11.68 0.09
CA THR A 131 -17.66 10.70 -0.73
C THR A 131 -16.84 9.76 0.16
N ALA A 132 -16.23 10.29 1.23
CA ALA A 132 -15.53 9.48 2.23
C ALA A 132 -16.47 8.46 2.89
N PHE A 133 -17.63 8.93 3.38
CA PHE A 133 -18.64 8.07 4.02
C PHE A 133 -19.18 7.00 3.08
N ALA A 134 -19.45 7.35 1.82
CA ALA A 134 -19.87 6.38 0.81
C ALA A 134 -18.82 5.28 0.59
N ASN A 135 -17.53 5.64 0.59
CA ASN A 135 -16.43 4.69 0.47
C ASN A 135 -16.28 3.81 1.73
N TYR A 136 -16.35 4.37 2.93
CA TYR A 136 -16.35 3.58 4.17
C TYR A 136 -17.51 2.58 4.22
N LYS A 137 -18.71 2.97 3.76
CA LYS A 137 -19.87 2.06 3.68
C LYS A 137 -19.61 0.88 2.72
N LYS A 138 -18.96 1.13 1.58
CA LYS A 138 -18.56 0.06 0.64
C LYS A 138 -17.48 -0.85 1.25
N ALA A 139 -16.52 -0.28 1.98
CA ALA A 139 -15.48 -1.05 2.67
C ALA A 139 -16.06 -1.98 3.75
N ASN A 140 -17.14 -1.57 4.43
CA ASN A 140 -17.74 -2.32 5.53
C ASN A 140 -18.86 -3.29 5.12
N ARG A 141 -19.24 -3.34 3.83
CA ARG A 141 -20.42 -4.09 3.34
C ARG A 141 -20.36 -5.62 3.55
N LYS A 142 -19.20 -6.19 3.90
CA LYS A 142 -19.04 -7.61 4.29
C LYS A 142 -18.50 -7.85 5.71
N LYS A 143 -18.36 -6.81 6.54
CA LYS A 143 -18.10 -6.96 7.99
C LYS A 143 -19.40 -7.09 8.80
N SER A 144 -20.47 -7.59 8.19
CA SER A 144 -21.61 -8.08 8.95
C SER A 144 -21.20 -9.45 9.51
N VAL A 145 -20.70 -9.45 10.75
CA VAL A 145 -20.69 -10.64 11.62
C VAL A 145 -22.13 -11.00 11.94
#